data_AF-A0A1F5ANU7-F1
#
_entry.id   AF-A0A1F5ANU7-F1
#
_cell.length_a   1.000
_cell.length_b   1.000
_cell.length_c   1.000
_cell.angle_alpha   90.00
_cell.angle_beta   90.00
_cell.angle_gamma   90.00
#
_symmetry.space_group_name_H-M   'P 1'
#
loop_
_entity.id
_entity.type
_entity.pdbx_description
1 polymer ?
#
loop_
_entity_poly.entity_id
_entity_poly.type
_entity_poly.pdbx_seq_one_letter_code
_entity_poly.pdbx_strand_id
1 'polypeptide(L)'
;MTIKERVYLETDNSCANCGIKGKENLSIHHIDRDRTNNAYENLIVLCHNCHHRVTLEKNITQDQIAEIKKFLIYKTLTPFGINAVKLAYRKKHGEVVGMELILNHLVDMGYLKKIGWALKGGIKDESEELSVFEITDEGRLLHDRWLR
;
A
#
# COMPACT_ATOMS: atom_id res chain seq x y z
N MET A 1 7.48 -8.47 9.75
CA MET A 1 8.09 -8.10 8.46
C MET A 1 8.33 -6.61 8.45
N THR A 2 9.56 -6.18 8.17
CA THR A 2 9.92 -4.76 8.06
C THR A 2 9.40 -4.15 6.75
N ILE A 3 9.28 -2.82 6.69
CA ILE A 3 8.90 -2.11 5.45
C ILE A 3 9.88 -2.44 4.32
N LYS A 4 11.18 -2.49 4.60
CA LYS A 4 12.21 -2.83 3.60
C LYS A 4 11.95 -4.21 3.01
N GLU A 5 11.76 -5.23 3.85
CA GLU A 5 11.44 -6.59 3.38
C GLU A 5 10.17 -6.62 2.53
N ARG A 6 9.12 -5.89 2.93
CA ARG A 6 7.87 -5.78 2.17
C ARG A 6 8.10 -5.23 0.76
N VAL A 7 8.89 -4.16 0.64
CA VAL A 7 9.17 -3.49 -0.64
C VAL A 7 9.99 -4.39 -1.58
N TYR A 8 10.91 -5.20 -1.05
CA TYR A 8 11.61 -6.22 -1.86
C TYR A 8 10.70 -7.38 -2.29
N LEU A 9 9.79 -7.84 -1.43
CA LEU A 9 8.86 -8.95 -1.74
C LEU A 9 7.76 -8.55 -2.73
N GLU A 10 7.31 -7.29 -2.69
CA GLU A 10 6.32 -6.71 -3.62
C GLU A 10 6.67 -6.97 -5.10
N THR A 11 7.97 -7.03 -5.41
CA THR A 11 8.48 -7.25 -6.76
C THR A 11 9.22 -8.59 -6.91
N ASP A 12 9.03 -9.55 -6.01
CA ASP A 12 9.75 -10.84 -6.04
C ASP A 12 11.28 -10.68 -6.16
N ASN A 13 11.86 -9.78 -5.36
CA ASN A 13 13.28 -9.42 -5.41
C ASN A 13 13.77 -9.08 -6.84
N SER A 14 12.96 -8.30 -7.56
CA SER A 14 13.29 -7.79 -8.89
C SER A 14 13.12 -6.27 -8.99
N CYS A 15 13.78 -5.66 -9.96
CA CYS A 15 13.60 -4.23 -10.26
C CYS A 15 12.17 -3.97 -10.74
N ALA A 16 11.46 -3.04 -10.10
CA ALA A 16 10.09 -2.68 -10.46
C ALA A 16 9.95 -2.15 -11.90
N ASN A 17 11.03 -1.57 -12.46
CA ASN A 17 11.03 -0.99 -13.80
C ASN A 17 11.44 -1.98 -14.90
N CYS A 18 12.50 -2.77 -14.72
CA CYS A 18 13.06 -3.61 -15.78
C CYS A 18 13.04 -5.12 -15.48
N GLY A 19 12.62 -5.55 -14.29
CA GLY A 19 12.49 -6.96 -13.93
C GLY A 19 13.80 -7.71 -13.65
N ILE A 20 14.97 -7.05 -13.70
CA ILE A 20 16.24 -7.72 -13.33
C ILE A 20 16.17 -8.22 -11.88
N LYS A 21 16.58 -9.47 -11.66
CA LYS A 21 16.55 -10.13 -10.35
C LYS A 21 17.91 -10.04 -9.65
N GLY A 22 17.92 -10.46 -8.38
CA GLY A 22 19.11 -10.52 -7.55
C GLY A 22 19.15 -9.34 -6.59
N LYS A 23 18.94 -9.61 -5.30
CA LYS A 23 18.82 -8.59 -4.25
C LYS A 23 20.06 -7.68 -4.17
N GLU A 24 21.23 -8.21 -4.51
CA GLU A 24 22.50 -7.51 -4.61
C GLU A 24 22.54 -6.44 -5.71
N ASN A 25 21.69 -6.54 -6.73
CA ASN A 25 21.59 -5.56 -7.81
C ASN A 25 20.60 -4.44 -7.52
N LEU A 26 19.90 -4.52 -6.37
CA LEU A 26 18.68 -3.79 -6.08
C LEU A 26 18.84 -2.86 -4.88
N SER A 27 18.26 -1.68 -4.99
CA SER A 27 18.23 -0.64 -3.96
C SER A 27 16.85 -0.02 -3.86
N ILE A 28 16.49 0.46 -2.68
CA ILE A 28 15.25 1.18 -2.45
C ILE A 28 15.44 2.63 -2.93
N HIS A 29 14.49 3.10 -3.71
CA HIS A 29 14.35 4.47 -4.16
C HIS A 29 13.16 5.14 -3.44
N HIS A 30 13.36 6.36 -2.95
CA HIS A 30 12.33 7.24 -2.40
C HIS A 30 11.74 8.07 -3.53
N ILE A 31 10.45 7.91 -3.81
CA ILE A 31 9.78 8.51 -4.98
C ILE A 31 9.72 10.03 -4.85
N ASP A 32 9.48 10.55 -3.65
CA ASP A 32 9.51 11.99 -3.36
C ASP A 32 10.93 12.57 -3.17
N ARG A 33 11.97 11.73 -3.31
CA ARG A 33 13.39 12.08 -3.08
C ARG A 33 13.73 12.48 -1.63
N ASP A 34 12.81 12.34 -0.69
CA ASP A 34 13.05 12.57 0.73
C ASP A 34 13.37 11.24 1.43
N ARG A 35 14.62 11.09 1.87
CA ARG A 35 15.10 9.87 2.56
C ARG A 35 14.49 9.65 3.94
N THR A 36 13.85 10.66 4.51
CA THR A 36 13.17 10.56 5.81
C THR A 36 11.75 9.99 5.68
N ASN A 37 11.13 10.13 4.50
CA ASN A 37 9.81 9.58 4.23
C ASN A 37 9.87 8.08 3.89
N ASN A 38 9.77 7.24 4.92
CA ASN A 38 9.85 5.78 4.80
C ASN A 38 8.48 5.09 4.67
N ALA A 39 7.43 5.83 4.30
CA ALA A 39 6.12 5.26 4.04
C ALA A 39 6.17 4.25 2.88
N TYR A 40 5.47 3.12 3.01
CA TYR A 40 5.54 2.02 2.04
C TYR A 40 5.24 2.46 0.60
N GLU A 41 4.22 3.31 0.44
CA GLU A 41 3.79 3.87 -0.83
C GLU A 41 4.82 4.84 -1.45
N ASN A 42 5.76 5.36 -0.67
CA ASN A 42 6.85 6.23 -1.15
C ASN A 42 8.12 5.45 -1.53
N LEU A 43 8.16 4.14 -1.30
CA LEU A 43 9.34 3.31 -1.52
C LEU A 43 9.14 2.33 -2.67
N ILE A 44 10.14 2.22 -3.54
CA ILE A 44 10.14 1.28 -4.67
C ILE A 44 11.52 0.66 -4.87
N VAL A 45 11.58 -0.62 -5.24
CA VAL A 45 12.86 -1.28 -5.53
C VAL A 45 13.25 -1.09 -6.98
N LEU A 46 14.46 -0.58 -7.20
CA LEU A 46 15.07 -0.43 -8.52
C LEU A 46 16.46 -1.06 -8.54
N CYS A 47 16.89 -1.56 -9.70
CA CYS A 47 18.29 -1.91 -9.88
C CYS A 47 19.17 -0.67 -9.94
N HIS A 48 20.47 -0.81 -9.65
CA HIS A 48 21.41 0.31 -9.65
C HIS A 48 21.36 1.15 -10.94
N ASN A 49 21.20 0.50 -12.10
CA ASN A 49 21.09 1.18 -13.39
C ASN A 49 19.79 2.01 -13.53
N CYS A 50 18.64 1.43 -13.17
CA CYS A 50 17.36 2.15 -13.24
C CYS A 50 17.32 3.26 -12.18
N HIS A 51 17.81 3.00 -10.97
CA HIS A 51 17.87 3.97 -9.89
C HIS A 51 18.73 5.19 -10.30
N HIS A 52 19.90 4.95 -10.89
CA HIS A 52 20.76 6.03 -11.40
C HIS A 52 20.08 6.84 -12.51
N ARG A 53 19.43 6.17 -13.48
CA ARG A 53 18.69 6.83 -14.55
C ARG A 53 17.55 7.72 -14.04
N VAL A 54 16.79 7.25 -13.07
CA VAL A 54 15.72 8.02 -12.41
C VAL A 54 16.25 9.22 -11.65
N THR A 55 17.38 9.06 -10.96
CA THR A 55 18.03 10.13 -10.20
C THR A 55 18.55 11.24 -11.11
N LEU A 56 19.05 10.89 -12.29
CA LEU A 56 19.51 11.83 -13.30
C LEU A 56 18.42 12.28 -14.29
N GLU A 57 17.18 11.82 -14.10
CA GLU A 57 16.05 12.03 -15.05
C GLU A 57 16.38 11.65 -16.51
N LYS A 58 17.23 10.62 -16.68
CA LYS A 58 17.65 10.11 -17.99
C LYS A 58 16.75 8.98 -18.46
N ASN A 59 15.82 9.30 -19.35
CA ASN A 59 14.91 8.35 -20.00
C ASN A 59 14.02 7.56 -19.01
N ILE A 60 13.97 7.95 -17.73
CA ILE A 60 13.03 7.47 -16.72
C ILE A 60 12.72 8.66 -15.82
N THR A 61 11.46 9.09 -15.77
CA THR A 61 11.03 10.22 -14.94
C THR A 61 10.53 9.75 -13.57
N GLN A 62 10.40 10.67 -12.62
CA GLN A 62 9.78 10.40 -11.32
C GLN A 62 8.32 9.97 -11.47
N ASP A 63 7.58 10.61 -12.37
CA ASP A 63 6.18 10.27 -12.64
C ASP A 63 6.03 8.84 -13.18
N GLN A 64 6.94 8.39 -14.06
CA GLN A 64 6.94 7.00 -14.53
C GLN A 64 7.16 6.02 -13.38
N ILE A 65 8.05 6.34 -12.43
CA ILE A 65 8.27 5.53 -11.24
C ILE A 65 7.06 5.54 -10.30
N ALA A 66 6.42 6.70 -10.14
CA ALA A 66 5.19 6.82 -9.36
C ALA A 66 4.07 5.96 -9.99
N GLU A 67 3.88 5.97 -11.30
CA GLU A 67 2.87 5.14 -11.96
C GLU A 67 3.14 3.64 -11.79
N ILE A 68 4.41 3.20 -11.85
CA ILE A 68 4.76 1.81 -11.52
C ILE A 68 4.39 1.51 -10.07
N LYS A 69 4.73 2.39 -9.13
CA LYS A 69 4.39 2.19 -7.71
C LYS A 69 2.88 2.15 -7.50
N LYS A 70 2.11 2.99 -8.18
CA LYS A 70 0.64 2.98 -8.15
C LYS A 70 0.10 1.62 -8.56
N PHE A 71 0.60 1.03 -9.65
CA PHE A 71 0.21 -0.32 -10.06
C PHE A 71 0.53 -1.37 -8.98
N LEU A 72 1.72 -1.30 -8.38
CA LEU A 72 2.10 -2.23 -7.31
C LEU A 72 1.25 -2.06 -6.04
N ILE A 73 0.90 -0.83 -5.66
CA ILE A 73 -0.04 -0.55 -4.57
C ILE A 73 -1.39 -1.22 -4.86
N TYR A 74 -1.93 -1.07 -6.07
CA TYR A 74 -3.20 -1.70 -6.43
C TYR A 74 -3.16 -3.23 -6.35
N LYS A 75 -2.01 -3.83 -6.72
CA LYS A 75 -1.78 -5.27 -6.57
C LYS A 75 -1.68 -5.70 -5.11
N THR A 76 -0.95 -4.94 -4.28
CA THR A 76 -0.71 -5.26 -2.86
C THR A 76 -1.96 -5.06 -2.00
N LEU A 77 -2.70 -3.96 -2.21
CA LEU A 77 -3.85 -3.62 -1.38
C LEU A 77 -5.12 -4.39 -1.73
N THR A 78 -5.16 -5.04 -2.90
CA THR A 78 -6.34 -5.68 -3.50
C THR A 78 -7.48 -4.68 -3.81
N PRO A 79 -8.40 -5.01 -4.73
CA PRO A 79 -9.57 -4.16 -4.99
C PRO A 79 -10.43 -3.91 -3.75
N PHE A 80 -10.58 -4.92 -2.87
CA PHE A 80 -11.38 -4.78 -1.65
C PHE A 80 -10.74 -3.83 -0.63
N GLY A 81 -9.42 -3.94 -0.43
CA GLY A 81 -8.71 -3.04 0.46
C GLY A 81 -8.72 -1.60 -0.04
N ILE A 82 -8.53 -1.38 -1.34
CA ILE A 82 -8.65 -0.04 -1.95
C ILE A 82 -10.05 0.54 -1.73
N ASN A 83 -11.09 -0.25 -1.98
CA ASN A 83 -12.46 0.19 -1.77
C ASN A 83 -12.74 0.50 -0.31
N ALA A 84 -12.21 -0.30 0.63
CA ALA A 84 -12.33 -0.05 2.06
C ALA A 84 -11.70 1.30 2.44
N VAL A 85 -10.46 1.59 2.01
CA VAL A 85 -9.82 2.89 2.26
C VAL A 85 -10.64 4.04 1.65
N LYS A 86 -11.10 3.90 0.40
CA LYS A 86 -11.95 4.90 -0.26
C LYS A 86 -13.28 5.15 0.46
N LEU A 87 -13.93 4.09 0.94
CA LEU A 87 -15.19 4.16 1.69
C LEU A 87 -14.98 4.82 3.06
N ALA A 88 -13.94 4.41 3.77
CA ALA A 88 -13.55 4.97 5.05
C ALA A 88 -13.28 6.47 4.93
N TYR A 89 -12.46 6.87 3.95
CA TYR A 89 -12.10 8.27 3.70
C TYR A 89 -13.32 9.17 3.50
N ARG A 90 -14.36 8.69 2.79
CA ARG A 90 -15.59 9.46 2.50
C ARG A 90 -16.55 9.57 3.69
N LYS A 91 -16.45 8.69 4.68
CA LYS A 91 -17.37 8.69 5.82
C LYS A 91 -16.94 9.71 6.86
N LYS A 92 -17.92 10.38 7.47
CA LYS A 92 -17.71 11.39 8.52
C LYS A 92 -16.81 10.89 9.66
N HIS A 93 -16.99 9.63 10.06
CA HIS A 93 -16.27 9.01 11.16
C HIS A 93 -15.14 8.09 10.70
N GLY A 94 -14.86 7.97 9.40
CA GLY A 94 -13.72 7.19 8.92
C GLY A 94 -13.89 5.66 9.00
N GLU A 95 -15.08 5.14 9.33
CA GLU A 95 -15.24 3.73 9.69
C GLU A 95 -15.75 2.85 8.54
N VAL A 96 -15.22 1.64 8.42
CA VAL A 96 -15.72 0.60 7.52
C VAL A 96 -15.91 -0.71 8.26
N VAL A 97 -16.87 -1.49 7.80
CA VAL A 97 -17.13 -2.84 8.32
C VAL A 97 -16.67 -3.82 7.25
N GLY A 98 -15.94 -4.85 7.65
CA GLY A 98 -15.47 -5.87 6.72
C GLY A 98 -14.95 -7.11 7.42
N MET A 99 -14.67 -8.13 6.62
CA MET A 99 -14.05 -9.36 7.09
C MET A 99 -12.57 -9.11 7.38
N GLU A 100 -12.08 -9.61 8.50
CA GLU A 100 -10.68 -9.48 8.91
C GLU A 100 -9.71 -10.06 7.89
N LEU A 101 -10.03 -11.23 7.32
CA LEU A 101 -9.23 -11.88 6.29
C LEU A 101 -8.97 -10.97 5.08
N ILE A 102 -9.89 -10.03 4.80
CA ILE A 102 -9.81 -9.12 3.67
C ILE A 102 -9.12 -7.80 4.03
N LEU A 103 -9.16 -7.35 5.28
CA LEU A 103 -8.73 -6.00 5.67
C LEU A 103 -7.53 -5.94 6.63
N ASN A 104 -7.14 -7.05 7.25
CA ASN A 104 -6.03 -7.06 8.20
C ASN A 104 -4.70 -6.66 7.57
N HIS A 105 -4.50 -6.89 6.26
CA HIS A 105 -3.28 -6.41 5.59
C HIS A 105 -3.19 -4.88 5.62
N LEU A 106 -4.31 -4.15 5.55
CA LEU A 106 -4.33 -2.69 5.69
C LEU A 106 -3.97 -2.25 7.12
N VAL A 107 -4.33 -3.05 8.12
CA VAL A 107 -3.91 -2.83 9.51
C VAL A 107 -2.41 -3.07 9.67
N ASP A 108 -1.88 -4.15 9.09
CA ASP A 108 -0.45 -4.45 9.09
C ASP A 108 0.40 -3.41 8.36
N MET A 109 -0.21 -2.67 7.43
CA MET A 109 0.42 -1.56 6.72
C MET A 109 0.15 -0.20 7.38
N GLY A 110 -0.64 -0.16 8.46
CA GLY A 110 -0.94 1.05 9.21
C GLY A 110 -1.97 1.97 8.55
N TYR A 111 -2.66 1.54 7.50
CA TYR A 111 -3.67 2.35 6.79
C TYR A 111 -5.05 2.29 7.43
N LEU A 112 -5.35 1.22 8.16
CA LEU A 112 -6.54 1.08 8.98
C LEU A 112 -6.13 0.67 10.40
N LYS A 113 -7.00 0.90 11.38
CA LYS A 113 -6.93 0.30 12.72
C LYS A 113 -8.24 -0.39 13.03
N LYS A 114 -8.19 -1.57 13.66
CA LYS A 114 -9.39 -2.28 14.13
C LYS A 114 -9.86 -1.61 15.43
N ILE A 115 -11.14 -1.24 15.48
CA ILE A 115 -11.72 -0.50 16.63
C ILE A 115 -12.85 -1.27 17.33
N GLY A 116 -13.32 -2.38 16.77
CA GLY A 116 -14.36 -3.19 17.38
C GLY A 116 -14.94 -4.24 16.46
N TRP A 117 -16.11 -4.73 16.83
CA TRP A 117 -16.91 -5.69 16.05
C TRP A 117 -18.32 -5.13 15.86
N ALA A 118 -18.98 -5.59 14.80
CA ALA A 118 -20.37 -5.31 14.51
C ALA A 118 -21.09 -6.64 14.23
N LEU A 119 -22.24 -6.83 14.87
CA LEU A 119 -23.11 -7.96 14.56
C LEU A 119 -23.87 -7.65 13.29
N LYS A 120 -23.72 -8.53 12.29
CA LYS A 120 -24.59 -8.53 11.13
C LYS A 120 -25.89 -9.22 11.52
N GLY A 121 -27.00 -8.47 11.57
CA GLY A 121 -28.32 -9.05 11.84
C GLY A 121 -28.71 -10.04 10.75
N GLY A 122 -28.90 -11.31 11.11
CA GLY A 122 -29.37 -12.39 10.25
C GLY A 122 -30.51 -13.18 10.91
N ILE A 123 -31.33 -13.86 10.10
CA ILE A 123 -32.39 -14.75 10.60
C ILE A 123 -31.73 -15.88 11.40
N LYS A 124 -32.24 -16.11 12.64
CA LYS A 124 -31.89 -17.14 13.64
C LYS A 124 -30.71 -18.06 13.27
N ASP A 125 -29.63 -17.90 14.05
CA ASP A 125 -28.51 -18.83 14.31
C ASP A 125 -27.17 -18.71 13.55
N GLU A 126 -26.98 -17.77 12.63
CA GLU A 126 -25.64 -17.50 12.07
C GLU A 126 -25.34 -16.00 12.01
N SER A 127 -25.03 -15.40 13.17
CA SER A 127 -24.47 -14.04 13.18
C SER A 127 -23.00 -14.08 12.77
N GLU A 128 -22.69 -13.61 11.56
CA GLU A 128 -21.31 -13.34 11.16
C GLU A 128 -20.77 -12.13 11.96
N GLU A 129 -19.74 -12.35 12.77
CA GLU A 129 -18.99 -11.27 13.40
C GLU A 129 -18.13 -10.56 12.34
N LEU A 130 -18.52 -9.33 11.99
CA LEU A 130 -17.69 -8.47 11.16
C LEU A 130 -16.88 -7.53 12.04
N SER A 131 -15.67 -7.20 11.59
CA SER A 131 -14.83 -6.23 12.28
C SER A 131 -15.10 -4.82 11.78
N VAL A 132 -15.03 -3.86 12.70
CA VAL A 132 -15.09 -2.44 12.41
C VAL A 132 -13.66 -1.88 12.39
N PHE A 133 -13.33 -1.17 11.33
CA PHE A 133 -12.03 -0.56 11.10
C PHE A 133 -12.20 0.95 10.90
N GLU A 134 -11.23 1.73 11.37
CA GLU A 134 -11.16 3.17 11.15
C GLU A 134 -9.91 3.50 10.32
N ILE A 135 -10.03 4.43 9.37
CA ILE A 135 -8.89 4.93 8.59
C ILE A 135 -7.95 5.76 9.46
N THR A 136 -6.65 5.50 9.33
CA THR A 136 -5.58 6.26 9.99
C THR A 136 -5.19 7.50 9.18
N ASP A 137 -4.30 8.33 9.72
CA ASP A 137 -3.76 9.46 8.98
C ASP A 137 -2.91 9.00 7.78
N GLU A 138 -2.15 7.92 7.94
CA GLU A 138 -1.40 7.27 6.86
C GLU A 138 -2.36 6.74 5.78
N GLY A 139 -3.50 6.16 6.17
CA GLY A 139 -4.53 5.72 5.23
C GLY A 139 -5.14 6.88 4.44
N ARG A 140 -5.32 8.04 5.08
CA ARG A 140 -5.78 9.27 4.40
C ARG A 140 -4.74 9.82 3.43
N LEU A 141 -3.46 9.84 3.83
CA LEU A 141 -2.35 10.25 2.96
C LEU A 141 -2.20 9.32 1.76
N LEU A 142 -2.32 8.01 1.96
CA LEU A 142 -2.35 7.01 0.90
C LEU A 142 -3.48 7.32 -0.09
N HIS A 143 -4.70 7.55 0.41
CA HIS A 143 -5.84 7.88 -0.43
C HIS A 143 -5.56 9.11 -1.30
N ASP A 144 -5.12 10.20 -0.67
CA ASP A 144 -4.93 11.47 -1.34
C ASP A 144 -3.83 11.47 -2.39
N ARG A 145 -2.75 10.71 -2.16
CA ARG A 145 -1.61 10.66 -3.08
C ARG A 145 -1.77 9.61 -4.18
N TRP A 146 -2.41 8.48 -3.90
CA TRP A 146 -2.30 7.29 -4.77
C TRP A 146 -3.63 6.73 -5.25
N LEU A 147 -4.73 6.94 -4.53
CA LEU A 147 -6.00 6.26 -4.80
C LEU A 147 -7.09 7.18 -5.38
N ARG A 148 -6.82 8.48 -5.54
CA ARG A 148 -7.73 9.41 -6.21
C ARG A 148 -8.01 8.98 -7.66
#